data_AF-A0A1D2MPG1-F1
#
_entry.id   AF-A0A1D2MPG1-F1
#
_cell.length_a   1.000
_cell.length_b   1.000
_cell.length_c   1.000
_cell.angle_alpha   90.00
_cell.angle_beta   90.00
_cell.angle_gamma   90.00
#
_symmetry.space_group_name_H-M   'P 1'
#
loop_
_entity.id
_entity.type
_entity.pdbx_description
1 polymer ?
#
loop_
_entity_poly.entity_id
_entity_poly.type
_entity_poly.pdbx_seq_one_letter_code
_entity_poly.pdbx_strand_id
1 'polypeptide(L)'
;MSVFLVKQKTFKAYDFIHANPNRPNLKRWKTSVNKVCLLQSMMAYSHNSTLLRGNVWPKLEKLLERKPSPNLTTRFREQVRISAAFLIELAKERKVEVVMTVEFQDKNWIFKFTINAKGNGVFFKRMTDKEKSEFTTAIMSGEGKLTIELIFGEAAEPTPVRPLFAQEQITSIARKMLDEQIQCDLQLISQDGTVFPCHKAFLAVHSTWFHQLFQNKPEEKVWKISMTLEGLRAFLNYVYYVDMEVPKKDLRVAVELLKVGNKYSIVPLEKDMKNLLLEFQTSAMSVEVALLLFCFARKVKGYDLLKMKAIKLMKWNLTKVSELKDLQGILGNDSDTVKELELMGLYK
;
A
#
# COMPACT_ATOMS: atom_id res chain seq x y z
N MET A 1 -6.36 33.59 -4.20
CA MET A 1 -5.62 32.68 -3.31
C MET A 1 -4.89 31.67 -4.17
N SER A 2 -3.57 31.73 -4.19
CA SER A 2 -2.72 30.95 -5.09
C SER A 2 -2.45 29.57 -4.48
N VAL A 3 -2.83 28.50 -5.19
CA VAL A 3 -2.62 27.10 -4.81
C VAL A 3 -1.20 26.69 -5.20
N PHE A 4 -0.37 26.30 -4.23
CA PHE A 4 0.94 25.71 -4.51
C PHE A 4 0.81 24.19 -4.64
N LEU A 5 0.95 23.69 -5.87
CA LEU A 5 1.15 22.27 -6.19
C LEU A 5 2.57 21.84 -5.77
N VAL A 6 2.69 20.98 -4.77
CA VAL A 6 3.96 20.32 -4.45
C VAL A 6 4.06 19.02 -5.28
N LYS A 7 4.81 19.07 -6.39
CA LYS A 7 5.19 17.88 -7.17
C LYS A 7 6.12 16.99 -6.34
N GLN A 8 5.88 15.67 -6.37
CA GLN A 8 6.84 14.63 -5.94
C GLN A 8 8.24 14.96 -6.47
N LYS A 9 9.21 15.14 -5.57
CA LYS A 9 10.63 15.23 -5.93
C LYS A 9 11.29 13.90 -5.64
N THR A 10 11.60 13.15 -6.70
CA THR A 10 12.59 12.08 -6.67
C THR A 10 13.99 12.69 -6.67
N PHE A 11 14.81 12.35 -5.68
CA PHE A 11 16.25 12.66 -5.71
C PHE A 11 16.97 11.52 -6.44
N LYS A 12 17.60 11.80 -7.59
CA LYS A 12 18.29 10.78 -8.41
C LYS A 12 19.78 10.63 -8.02
N ALA A 13 20.21 9.36 -8.02
CA ALA A 13 21.54 8.73 -8.11
C ALA A 13 22.82 9.58 -7.93
N TYR A 14 23.80 9.02 -7.20
CA TYR A 14 25.19 9.48 -7.16
C TYR A 14 26.14 8.34 -7.53
N ASP A 15 27.00 8.56 -8.53
CA ASP A 15 28.06 7.63 -8.91
C ASP A 15 29.34 7.94 -8.14
N PHE A 16 29.92 6.96 -7.46
CA PHE A 16 31.26 7.09 -6.89
C PHE A 16 32.28 6.51 -7.87
N ILE A 17 33.20 7.34 -8.36
CA ILE A 17 34.34 6.90 -9.18
C ILE A 17 35.62 7.37 -8.49
N HIS A 18 36.47 6.43 -8.09
CA HIS A 18 37.86 6.73 -7.73
C HIS A 18 38.77 6.60 -8.96
N ALA A 19 39.67 7.57 -9.12
CA ALA A 19 40.70 7.54 -10.16
C ALA A 19 41.77 6.51 -9.79
N ASN A 20 42.03 5.58 -10.71
CA ASN A 20 43.16 4.67 -10.67
C ASN A 20 44.47 5.45 -10.94
N PRO A 21 45.47 5.43 -10.04
CA PRO A 21 46.71 6.19 -10.19
C PRO A 21 47.65 5.71 -11.31
N ASN A 22 47.36 4.58 -11.98
CA ASN A 22 48.26 3.96 -12.97
C ASN A 22 47.91 4.22 -14.45
N ARG A 23 47.21 5.30 -14.79
CA ARG A 23 46.98 5.69 -16.21
C ARG A 23 47.52 7.10 -16.50
N PRO A 24 48.73 7.23 -17.09
CA PRO A 24 49.22 8.51 -17.54
C PRO A 24 48.66 8.79 -18.94
N ASN A 25 47.95 9.91 -19.07
CA ASN A 25 47.55 10.63 -20.30
C ASN A 25 46.04 10.76 -20.52
N LEU A 26 45.46 11.80 -19.93
CA LEU A 26 44.40 12.59 -20.56
C LEU A 26 44.37 13.98 -19.91
N LYS A 27 44.66 15.00 -20.74
CA LYS A 27 44.67 16.42 -20.33
C LYS A 27 43.23 16.92 -20.16
N ARG A 28 43.00 17.52 -18.98
CA ARG A 28 42.13 18.67 -18.67
C ARG A 28 40.62 18.46 -18.39
N TRP A 29 40.20 19.14 -17.31
CA TRP A 29 38.88 19.35 -16.69
C TRP A 29 38.23 18.14 -15.99
N LYS A 30 38.35 18.08 -14.67
CA LYS A 30 37.38 17.42 -13.77
C LYS A 30 37.51 17.96 -12.35
N THR A 31 36.67 18.93 -12.03
CA THR A 31 36.31 19.27 -10.64
C THR A 31 35.70 18.03 -9.99
N SER A 32 36.27 17.62 -8.86
CA SER A 32 35.79 16.52 -8.02
C SER A 32 34.45 16.89 -7.38
N VAL A 33 33.36 16.69 -8.11
CA VAL A 33 31.98 16.76 -7.62
C VAL A 33 31.65 15.38 -7.08
N ASN A 34 31.69 15.17 -5.76
CA ASN A 34 31.02 14.00 -5.11
C ASN A 34 30.99 13.99 -3.57
N LYS A 35 31.67 14.91 -2.87
CA LYS A 35 31.64 14.97 -1.38
C LYS A 35 30.56 15.89 -0.82
N VAL A 36 29.97 16.70 -1.69
CA VAL A 36 29.37 17.98 -1.30
C VAL A 36 27.83 17.93 -1.45
N CYS A 37 27.28 17.11 -2.34
CA CYS A 37 25.84 17.14 -2.67
C CYS A 37 24.89 16.50 -1.64
N LEU A 38 25.18 15.34 -1.03
CA LEU A 38 24.24 14.71 -0.07
C LEU A 38 24.11 15.55 1.19
N LEU A 39 25.26 15.94 1.76
CA LEU A 39 25.34 16.85 2.90
C LEU A 39 24.74 18.22 2.57
N GLN A 40 25.02 18.82 1.41
CA GLN A 40 24.36 20.07 1.00
C GLN A 40 22.86 19.94 0.76
N SER A 41 22.38 18.80 0.26
CA SER A 41 20.95 18.54 0.07
C SER A 41 20.23 18.39 1.42
N MET A 42 20.87 17.71 2.37
CA MET A 42 20.40 17.60 3.76
C MET A 42 20.45 18.96 4.47
N MET A 43 21.51 19.75 4.25
CA MET A 43 21.65 21.12 4.77
C MET A 43 20.59 22.05 4.21
N ALA A 44 20.37 22.07 2.89
CA ALA A 44 19.35 22.87 2.23
C ALA A 44 17.93 22.50 2.67
N TYR A 45 17.66 21.22 2.93
CA TYR A 45 16.38 20.76 3.47
C TYR A 45 16.20 21.16 4.95
N SER A 46 17.23 21.02 5.78
CA SER A 46 17.20 21.41 7.19
C SER A 46 17.00 22.92 7.40
N HIS A 47 17.64 23.76 6.56
CA HIS A 47 17.50 25.21 6.63
C HIS A 47 16.07 25.65 6.28
N ASN A 48 15.37 24.95 5.39
CA ASN A 48 13.99 25.30 5.02
C ASN A 48 12.93 24.70 5.95
N SER A 49 13.31 23.88 6.94
CA SER A 49 12.39 23.29 7.91
C SER A 49 12.62 23.88 9.29
N THR A 50 11.70 24.71 9.77
CA THR A 50 11.71 25.29 11.12
C THR A 50 11.77 24.21 12.22
N LEU A 51 11.21 23.03 11.94
CA LEU A 51 11.19 21.88 12.85
C LEU A 51 12.58 21.23 13.00
N LEU A 52 13.32 21.06 11.89
CA LEU A 52 14.65 20.42 11.90
C LEU A 52 15.71 21.27 12.58
N ARG A 53 15.59 22.60 12.53
CA ARG A 53 16.49 23.53 13.22
C ARG A 53 16.46 23.39 14.74
N GLY A 54 15.35 22.93 15.33
CA GLY A 54 15.19 22.80 16.77
C GLY A 54 15.83 21.54 17.35
N ASN A 55 15.32 20.37 17.00
CA ASN A 55 15.64 19.13 17.74
C ASN A 55 16.75 18.27 17.10
N VAL A 56 16.89 18.36 15.77
CA VAL A 56 17.75 17.46 14.99
C VAL A 56 19.08 18.13 14.66
N TRP A 57 19.07 19.43 14.31
CA TRP A 57 20.25 20.16 13.86
C TRP A 57 21.38 20.24 14.91
N PRO A 58 21.13 20.59 16.19
CA PRO A 58 22.21 20.68 17.18
C PRO A 58 22.92 19.34 17.45
N LYS A 59 22.21 18.21 17.27
CA LYS A 59 22.78 16.86 17.39
C LYS A 59 23.63 16.51 16.17
N LEU A 60 23.21 16.94 14.99
CA LEU A 60 23.96 16.75 13.75
C LEU A 60 25.24 17.59 13.75
N GLU A 61 25.16 18.84 14.20
CA GLU A 61 26.28 19.78 14.25
C GLU A 61 27.41 19.25 15.13
N LYS A 62 27.09 18.74 16.33
CA LYS A 62 28.05 18.04 17.20
C LYS A 62 28.70 16.80 16.57
N LEU A 63 28.02 16.12 15.64
CA LEU A 63 28.59 14.99 14.90
C LEU A 63 29.49 15.46 13.75
N LEU A 64 29.18 16.60 13.14
CA LEU A 64 29.93 17.22 12.04
C LEU A 64 31.19 17.95 12.52
N GLU A 65 31.22 18.44 13.75
CA GLU A 65 32.38 19.11 14.37
C GLU A 65 33.55 18.16 14.68
N ARG A 66 33.34 16.83 14.61
CA ARG A 66 34.40 15.85 14.84
C ARG A 66 35.41 15.89 13.68
N LYS A 67 36.70 16.07 14.01
CA LYS A 67 37.77 16.02 13.00
C LYS A 67 37.74 14.66 12.28
N PRO A 68 37.66 14.64 10.94
CA PRO A 68 37.47 13.41 10.20
C PRO A 68 38.72 12.53 10.29
N SER A 69 38.56 11.28 10.77
CA SER A 69 39.64 10.30 10.92
C SER A 69 40.52 10.21 9.66
N PRO A 70 41.86 10.13 9.72
CA PRO A 70 42.69 10.04 8.51
C PRO A 70 42.43 8.74 7.71
N ASN A 71 41.85 7.71 8.34
CA ASN A 71 41.53 6.44 7.69
C ASN A 71 40.22 6.53 6.89
N LEU A 72 40.30 6.20 5.59
CA LEU A 72 39.19 6.29 4.64
C LEU A 72 38.00 5.38 5.03
N THR A 73 38.27 4.17 5.53
CA THR A 73 37.24 3.25 6.02
C THR A 73 36.50 3.81 7.23
N THR A 74 37.24 4.43 8.15
CA THR A 74 36.66 5.06 9.33
C THR A 74 35.78 6.25 8.92
N ARG A 75 36.23 7.08 7.96
CA ARG A 75 35.43 8.19 7.41
C ARG A 75 34.13 7.73 6.76
N PHE A 76 34.18 6.68 5.95
CA PHE A 76 32.98 6.14 5.31
C PHE A 76 31.98 5.62 6.36
N ARG A 77 32.46 4.87 7.36
CA ARG A 77 31.62 4.40 8.49
C ARG A 77 30.99 5.56 9.26
N GLU A 78 31.74 6.63 9.51
CA GLU A 78 31.23 7.84 10.17
C GLU A 78 30.16 8.53 9.33
N GLN A 79 30.36 8.68 8.02
CA GLN A 79 29.37 9.29 7.13
C GLN A 79 28.08 8.48 7.01
N VAL A 80 28.19 7.16 6.85
CA VAL A 80 27.02 6.27 6.84
C VAL A 80 26.29 6.36 8.18
N ARG A 81 27.01 6.42 9.31
CA ARG A 81 26.42 6.57 10.64
C ARG A 81 25.71 7.90 10.82
N ILE A 82 26.28 9.02 10.35
CA ILE A 82 25.66 10.35 10.42
C ILE A 82 24.41 10.42 9.54
N SER A 83 24.49 9.93 8.30
CA SER A 83 23.35 9.87 7.38
C SER A 83 22.24 8.97 7.91
N ALA A 84 22.58 7.81 8.47
CA ALA A 84 21.61 6.91 9.11
C ALA A 84 20.94 7.57 10.33
N ALA A 85 21.70 8.26 11.19
CA ALA A 85 21.14 8.97 12.34
C ALA A 85 20.14 10.06 11.92
N PHE A 86 20.46 10.82 10.87
CA PHE A 86 19.55 11.82 10.32
C PHE A 86 18.25 11.19 9.78
N LEU A 87 18.39 10.12 8.98
CA LEU A 87 17.25 9.41 8.40
C LEU A 87 16.37 8.77 9.46
N ILE A 88 16.94 8.27 10.56
CA ILE A 88 16.22 7.75 11.71
C ILE A 88 15.36 8.85 12.36
N GLU A 89 15.93 10.04 12.61
CA GLU A 89 15.17 11.13 13.22
C GLU A 89 14.06 11.65 12.29
N LEU A 90 14.32 11.72 10.98
CA LEU A 90 13.28 12.03 9.98
C LEU A 90 12.15 10.99 9.96
N ALA A 91 12.48 9.70 10.04
CA ALA A 91 11.51 8.62 10.04
C ALA A 91 10.62 8.64 11.30
N LYS A 92 11.20 8.99 12.47
CA LYS A 92 10.46 9.15 13.73
C LYS A 92 9.39 10.23 13.65
N GLU A 93 9.71 11.38 13.06
CA GLU A 93 8.79 12.52 13.05
C GLU A 93 7.68 12.43 11.99
N ARG A 94 7.95 11.78 10.85
CA ARG A 94 7.05 11.85 9.68
C ARG A 94 6.50 10.53 9.15
N LYS A 95 6.64 9.41 9.89
CA LYS A 95 6.23 8.07 9.43
C LYS A 95 6.76 7.76 8.01
N VAL A 96 8.01 8.13 7.75
CA VAL A 96 8.64 7.97 6.43
C VAL A 96 9.19 6.55 6.33
N GLU A 97 8.84 5.83 5.26
CA GLU A 97 9.55 4.60 4.90
C GLU A 97 10.79 4.99 4.09
N VAL A 98 11.95 4.52 4.52
CA VAL A 98 13.23 4.80 3.86
C VAL A 98 13.70 3.50 3.22
N VAL A 99 13.90 3.47 1.90
CA VAL A 99 14.37 2.30 1.13
C VAL A 99 15.78 2.59 0.58
N MET A 100 16.72 1.64 0.69
CA MET A 100 18.15 1.87 0.35
C MET A 100 18.67 0.73 -0.49
N THR A 101 18.77 0.96 -1.79
CA THR A 101 19.27 -0.01 -2.75
C THR A 101 20.77 0.16 -2.92
N VAL A 102 21.56 -0.92 -2.89
CA VAL A 102 23.00 -0.87 -3.16
C VAL A 102 23.34 -1.73 -4.38
N GLU A 103 23.75 -1.09 -5.48
CA GLU A 103 24.12 -1.75 -6.73
C GLU A 103 25.65 -1.86 -6.83
N PHE A 104 26.19 -3.07 -7.07
CA PHE A 104 27.61 -3.30 -7.32
C PHE A 104 27.80 -3.86 -8.75
N GLN A 105 28.90 -3.52 -9.42
CA GLN A 105 29.09 -3.65 -10.88
C GLN A 105 28.68 -5.01 -11.49
N ASP A 106 28.75 -6.11 -10.74
CA ASP A 106 28.38 -7.45 -11.21
C ASP A 106 27.27 -8.14 -10.38
N LYS A 107 26.72 -7.45 -9.37
CA LYS A 107 25.64 -7.98 -8.52
C LYS A 107 24.71 -6.85 -8.05
N ASN A 108 23.43 -6.97 -8.37
CA ASN A 108 22.40 -6.07 -7.84
C ASN A 108 21.90 -6.57 -6.48
N TRP A 109 22.31 -5.90 -5.40
CA TRP A 109 21.85 -6.25 -4.05
C TRP A 109 20.77 -5.24 -3.65
N ILE A 110 19.51 -5.62 -3.82
CA ILE A 110 18.40 -4.77 -3.38
C ILE A 110 18.16 -5.01 -1.90
N PHE A 111 18.60 -4.07 -1.08
CA PHE A 111 18.28 -4.06 0.34
C PHE A 111 17.04 -3.22 0.56
N LYS A 112 15.98 -3.84 1.09
CA LYS A 112 14.86 -3.06 1.62
C LYS A 112 15.04 -2.94 3.12
N PHE A 113 15.49 -1.77 3.57
CA PHE A 113 15.33 -1.40 4.97
C PHE A 113 13.99 -0.70 5.16
N THR A 114 13.42 -0.83 6.34
CA THR A 114 12.25 -0.05 6.76
C THR A 114 12.58 0.42 8.15
N ILE A 115 12.83 1.72 8.31
CA ILE A 115 12.97 2.33 9.63
C ILE A 115 11.56 2.69 10.08
N ASN A 116 11.07 2.02 11.12
CA ASN A 116 9.81 2.42 11.74
C ASN A 116 10.01 3.65 12.62
N ALA A 117 8.91 4.32 13.00
CA ALA A 117 8.93 5.50 13.85
C ALA A 117 9.55 5.29 15.26
N LYS A 118 9.93 4.06 15.63
CA LYS A 118 10.63 3.77 16.88
C LYS A 118 12.16 3.71 16.70
N GLY A 119 12.68 3.89 15.49
CA GLY A 119 14.11 3.85 15.18
C GLY A 119 14.72 2.45 15.13
N ASN A 120 13.89 1.40 15.18
CA ASN A 120 14.35 0.02 15.11
C ASN A 120 14.48 -0.40 13.64
N GLY A 121 15.64 -0.16 13.04
CA GLY A 121 16.00 -0.71 11.73
C GLY A 121 16.74 -2.04 11.90
N VAL A 122 16.25 -3.12 11.29
CA VAL A 122 16.97 -4.40 11.26
C VAL A 122 17.77 -4.49 9.96
N PHE A 123 19.09 -4.34 10.06
CA PHE A 123 19.98 -4.19 8.91
C PHE A 123 20.28 -5.52 8.19
N PHE A 124 20.18 -6.65 8.89
CA PHE A 124 20.74 -7.93 8.41
C PHE A 124 19.83 -9.16 8.57
N LYS A 125 18.50 -8.98 8.76
CA LYS A 125 17.63 -10.11 9.17
C LYS A 125 17.57 -11.29 8.19
N ARG A 126 18.15 -11.18 6.99
CA ARG A 126 18.10 -12.21 5.93
C ARG A 126 19.42 -12.52 5.25
N MET A 127 20.55 -11.98 5.72
CA MET A 127 21.85 -12.26 5.08
C MET A 127 22.54 -13.42 5.76
N THR A 128 22.97 -14.39 4.96
CA THR A 128 23.96 -15.39 5.37
C THR A 128 25.28 -14.69 5.73
N ASP A 129 26.13 -15.32 6.54
CA ASP A 129 27.40 -14.73 6.93
C ASP A 129 28.34 -14.53 5.72
N LYS A 130 28.20 -15.37 4.69
CA LYS A 130 28.86 -15.20 3.39
C LYS A 130 28.43 -13.90 2.71
N GLU A 131 27.13 -13.63 2.62
CA GLU A 131 26.61 -12.38 2.04
C GLU A 131 27.03 -11.15 2.85
N LYS A 132 27.08 -11.23 4.18
CA LYS A 132 27.60 -10.13 5.02
C LYS A 132 29.08 -9.85 4.73
N SER A 133 29.88 -10.89 4.57
CA SER A 133 31.32 -10.78 4.25
C SER A 133 31.54 -10.20 2.84
N GLU A 134 30.81 -10.70 1.85
CA GLU A 134 30.85 -10.19 0.47
C GLU A 134 30.40 -8.72 0.39
N PHE A 135 29.31 -8.35 1.08
CA PHE A 135 28.84 -6.97 1.17
C PHE A 135 29.87 -6.05 1.82
N THR A 136 30.49 -6.50 2.92
CA THR A 136 31.54 -5.73 3.60
C THR A 136 32.74 -5.52 2.68
N THR A 137 33.15 -6.55 1.94
CA THR A 137 34.27 -6.47 0.98
C THR A 137 33.96 -5.52 -0.17
N ALA A 138 32.74 -5.56 -0.72
CA ALA A 138 32.30 -4.69 -1.80
C ALA A 138 32.20 -3.21 -1.37
N ILE A 139 31.73 -2.94 -0.15
CA ILE A 139 31.78 -1.59 0.42
C ILE A 139 33.23 -1.10 0.56
N MET A 140 34.13 -1.98 0.99
CA MET A 140 35.53 -1.63 1.24
C MET A 140 36.33 -1.43 -0.06
N SER A 141 35.94 -2.06 -1.17
CA SER A 141 36.55 -1.84 -2.48
C SER A 141 36.11 -0.52 -3.13
N GLY A 142 35.02 0.11 -2.65
CA GLY A 142 34.60 1.45 -3.06
C GLY A 142 33.94 1.53 -4.44
N GLU A 143 33.61 0.40 -5.06
CA GLU A 143 33.01 0.34 -6.40
C GLU A 143 31.53 -0.04 -6.32
N GLY A 144 30.64 0.94 -6.09
CA GLY A 144 29.20 0.69 -6.07
C GLY A 144 28.35 1.95 -6.06
N LYS A 145 27.06 1.78 -6.29
CA LYS A 145 26.05 2.84 -6.32
C LYS A 145 25.05 2.63 -5.19
N LEU A 146 25.00 3.59 -4.28
CA LEU A 146 24.03 3.63 -3.19
C LEU A 146 22.87 4.54 -3.57
N THR A 147 21.67 3.98 -3.66
CA THR A 147 20.42 4.73 -3.90
C THR A 147 19.59 4.72 -2.62
N ILE A 148 19.22 5.90 -2.12
CA ILE A 148 18.33 6.05 -0.97
C ILE A 148 17.03 6.70 -1.45
N GLU A 149 15.92 5.97 -1.36
CA GLU A 149 14.58 6.44 -1.67
C GLU A 149 13.82 6.75 -0.37
N LEU A 150 13.29 7.98 -0.27
CA LEU A 150 12.42 8.39 0.82
C LEU A 150 10.97 8.26 0.35
N ILE A 151 10.26 7.27 0.89
CA ILE A 151 8.83 7.06 0.63
C ILE A 151 8.08 7.74 1.77
N PHE A 152 7.60 8.95 1.49
CA PHE A 152 6.64 9.61 2.36
C PHE A 152 5.30 8.90 2.17
N GLY A 153 4.75 8.32 3.24
CA GLY A 153 3.33 7.96 3.24
C GLY A 153 2.54 9.21 2.88
N GLU A 154 1.47 9.07 2.07
CA GLU A 154 0.58 10.19 1.74
C GLU A 154 0.32 10.96 3.03
N ALA A 155 0.77 12.23 3.07
CA ALA A 155 0.42 13.10 4.17
C ALA A 155 -1.09 13.08 4.17
N ALA A 156 -1.69 12.49 5.21
CA ALA A 156 -3.12 12.58 5.42
C ALA A 156 -3.44 14.06 5.26
N GLU A 157 -4.22 14.41 4.24
CA GLU A 157 -4.64 15.80 4.05
C GLU A 157 -5.13 16.29 5.42
N PRO A 158 -4.78 17.52 5.84
CA PRO A 158 -5.23 18.06 7.10
C PRO A 158 -6.75 17.97 7.08
N THR A 159 -7.26 16.93 7.71
CA THR A 159 -8.67 16.62 7.68
C THR A 159 -9.26 17.76 8.48
N PRO A 160 -10.13 18.60 7.89
CA PRO A 160 -10.79 19.64 8.67
C PRO A 160 -11.33 18.93 9.89
N VAL A 161 -10.91 19.38 11.07
CA VAL A 161 -11.22 18.74 12.35
C VAL A 161 -12.73 18.89 12.54
N ARG A 162 -13.50 18.01 11.89
CA ARG A 162 -14.91 17.81 12.21
C ARG A 162 -14.91 17.30 13.63
N PRO A 163 -15.67 17.91 14.55
CA PRO A 163 -15.71 17.45 15.93
C PRO A 163 -16.12 15.97 15.93
N LEU A 164 -15.23 15.09 16.41
CA LEU A 164 -15.45 13.63 16.45
C LEU A 164 -16.82 13.28 17.05
N PHE A 165 -17.27 14.07 18.02
CA PHE A 165 -18.56 13.94 18.69
C PHE A 165 -19.76 13.98 17.74
N ALA A 166 -19.72 14.79 16.67
CA ALA A 166 -20.82 14.87 15.71
C ALA A 166 -20.89 13.61 14.83
N GLN A 167 -19.74 13.01 14.51
CA GLN A 167 -19.69 11.82 13.65
C GLN A 167 -20.24 10.59 14.39
N GLU A 168 -19.88 10.41 15.66
CA GLU A 168 -20.38 9.27 16.47
C GLU A 168 -21.89 9.31 16.64
N GLN A 169 -22.47 10.50 16.86
CA GLN A 169 -23.93 10.66 16.98
C GLN A 169 -24.64 10.35 15.66
N ILE A 170 -24.15 10.86 14.52
CA ILE A 170 -24.74 10.58 13.20
C ILE A 170 -24.68 9.08 12.91
N THR A 171 -23.54 8.44 13.15
CA THR A 171 -23.34 6.99 12.97
C THR A 171 -24.28 6.19 13.86
N SER A 172 -24.49 6.62 15.12
CA SER A 172 -25.43 5.98 16.04
C SER A 172 -26.88 6.11 15.58
N ILE A 173 -27.29 7.27 15.06
CA ILE A 173 -28.64 7.50 14.51
C ILE A 173 -28.85 6.63 13.27
N ALA A 174 -27.91 6.64 12.33
CA ALA A 174 -27.97 5.82 11.12
C ALA A 174 -28.09 4.33 11.46
N ARG A 175 -27.27 3.83 12.40
CA ARG A 175 -27.37 2.45 12.89
C ARG A 175 -28.77 2.16 13.45
N LYS A 176 -29.28 3.02 14.33
CA LYS A 176 -30.62 2.86 14.91
C LYS A 176 -31.71 2.82 13.82
N MET A 177 -31.63 3.68 12.82
CA MET A 177 -32.58 3.68 11.70
C MET A 177 -32.57 2.35 10.93
N LEU A 178 -31.39 1.76 10.69
CA LEU A 178 -31.28 0.48 10.01
C LEU A 178 -31.77 -0.68 10.89
N ASP A 179 -31.31 -0.76 12.14
CA ASP A 179 -31.58 -1.87 13.05
C ASP A 179 -33.06 -1.93 13.47
N GLU A 180 -33.67 -0.77 13.74
CA GLU A 180 -35.08 -0.65 14.10
C GLU A 180 -36.00 -0.44 12.89
N GLN A 181 -35.43 -0.42 11.66
CA GLN A 181 -36.16 -0.26 10.40
C GLN A 181 -37.09 0.98 10.36
N ILE A 182 -36.62 2.09 10.94
CA ILE A 182 -37.42 3.31 11.11
C ILE A 182 -37.57 4.03 9.78
N GLN A 183 -38.79 4.08 9.24
CA GLN A 183 -39.12 4.82 8.00
C GLN A 183 -38.43 4.29 6.72
N CYS A 184 -38.19 2.97 6.64
CA CYS A 184 -37.69 2.35 5.42
C CYS A 184 -38.63 2.57 4.21
N ASP A 185 -38.07 3.01 3.09
CA ASP A 185 -38.78 3.31 1.83
C ASP A 185 -38.33 2.41 0.66
N LEU A 186 -37.44 1.46 0.92
CA LEU A 186 -36.93 0.46 -0.02
C LEU A 186 -36.77 -0.90 0.67
N GLN A 187 -36.90 -1.97 -0.10
CA GLN A 187 -36.59 -3.33 0.31
C GLN A 187 -35.56 -3.94 -0.65
N LEU A 188 -34.43 -4.40 -0.12
CA LEU A 188 -33.46 -5.18 -0.87
C LEU A 188 -33.73 -6.67 -0.70
N ILE A 189 -33.71 -7.43 -1.79
CA ILE A 189 -33.89 -8.89 -1.76
C ILE A 189 -32.54 -9.56 -2.01
N SER A 190 -32.05 -10.36 -1.06
CA SER A 190 -30.84 -11.17 -1.21
C SER A 190 -31.05 -12.36 -2.15
N GLN A 191 -29.96 -13.07 -2.46
CA GLN A 191 -29.97 -14.20 -3.40
C GLN A 191 -30.91 -15.34 -2.97
N ASP A 192 -31.05 -15.57 -1.66
CA ASP A 192 -31.93 -16.56 -1.05
C ASP A 192 -33.40 -16.11 -0.97
N GLY A 193 -33.71 -14.88 -1.42
CA GLY A 193 -35.06 -14.31 -1.37
C GLY A 193 -35.39 -13.58 -0.06
N THR A 194 -34.47 -13.53 0.90
CA THR A 194 -34.68 -12.79 2.15
C THR A 194 -34.77 -11.29 1.87
N VAL A 195 -35.72 -10.62 2.53
CA VAL A 195 -36.03 -9.20 2.29
C VAL A 195 -35.46 -8.34 3.42
N PHE A 196 -34.75 -7.26 3.07
CA PHE A 196 -34.17 -6.27 3.99
C PHE A 196 -34.75 -4.88 3.74
N PRO A 197 -35.57 -4.35 4.65
CA PRO A 197 -35.98 -2.95 4.63
C PRO A 197 -34.78 -2.02 4.81
N CYS A 198 -34.72 -0.96 4.01
CA CYS A 198 -33.69 0.08 4.08
C CYS A 198 -34.18 1.39 3.47
N HIS A 199 -33.26 2.36 3.34
CA HIS A 199 -33.55 3.72 2.90
C HIS A 199 -32.85 4.06 1.58
N LYS A 200 -33.62 4.57 0.61
CA LYS A 200 -33.11 5.08 -0.68
C LYS A 200 -32.06 6.16 -0.48
N ALA A 201 -32.29 7.06 0.48
CA ALA A 201 -31.42 8.20 0.75
C ALA A 201 -29.97 7.76 1.06
N PHE A 202 -29.80 6.76 1.92
CA PHE A 202 -28.47 6.24 2.28
C PHE A 202 -27.76 5.61 1.07
N LEU A 203 -28.47 4.78 0.29
CA LEU A 203 -27.89 4.20 -0.93
C LEU A 203 -27.52 5.26 -1.96
N ALA A 204 -28.39 6.25 -2.20
CA ALA A 204 -28.19 7.31 -3.18
C ALA A 204 -27.01 8.24 -2.83
N VAL A 205 -26.78 8.52 -1.54
CA VAL A 205 -25.63 9.32 -1.08
C VAL A 205 -24.30 8.63 -1.40
N HIS A 206 -24.27 7.30 -1.32
CA HIS A 206 -23.05 6.51 -1.53
C HIS A 206 -22.87 6.00 -2.96
N SER A 207 -23.89 6.12 -3.82
CA SER A 207 -23.90 5.55 -5.17
C SER A 207 -24.59 6.47 -6.17
N THR A 208 -23.84 6.93 -7.17
CA THR A 208 -24.42 7.66 -8.31
C THR A 208 -25.41 6.80 -9.09
N TRP A 209 -25.19 5.48 -9.14
CA TRP A 209 -26.08 4.54 -9.80
C TRP A 209 -27.44 4.45 -9.09
N PHE A 210 -27.46 4.27 -7.77
CA PHE A 210 -28.71 4.25 -7.00
C PHE A 210 -29.40 5.61 -7.04
N HIS A 211 -28.65 6.71 -6.97
CA HIS A 211 -29.20 8.05 -7.11
C HIS A 211 -29.98 8.22 -8.43
N GLN A 212 -29.37 7.84 -9.55
CA GLN A 212 -30.01 7.88 -10.87
C GLN A 212 -31.20 6.90 -10.96
N LEU A 213 -31.06 5.69 -10.39
CA LEU A 213 -32.15 4.72 -10.36
C LEU A 213 -33.39 5.30 -9.68
N PHE A 214 -33.24 5.90 -8.50
CA PHE A 214 -34.38 6.40 -7.73
C PHE A 214 -34.97 7.70 -8.29
N GLN A 215 -34.18 8.52 -8.98
CA GLN A 215 -34.72 9.64 -9.75
C GLN A 215 -35.60 9.18 -10.92
N ASN A 216 -35.15 8.14 -11.64
CA ASN A 216 -35.87 7.63 -12.80
C ASN A 216 -37.04 6.72 -12.42
N LYS A 217 -36.98 6.08 -11.24
CA LYS A 217 -38.00 5.13 -10.74
C LYS A 217 -38.33 5.42 -9.27
N PRO A 218 -38.99 6.55 -8.96
CA PRO A 218 -39.29 6.93 -7.58
C PRO A 218 -40.24 5.95 -6.89
N GLU A 219 -41.13 5.30 -7.64
CA GLU A 219 -42.12 4.34 -7.11
C GLU A 219 -41.55 2.94 -6.85
N GLU A 220 -40.32 2.64 -7.30
CA GLU A 220 -39.72 1.33 -7.08
C GLU A 220 -39.42 1.14 -5.59
N LYS A 221 -40.05 0.14 -4.96
CA LYS A 221 -39.90 -0.15 -3.52
C LYS A 221 -39.12 -1.43 -3.25
N VAL A 222 -38.85 -2.25 -4.27
CA VAL A 222 -38.23 -3.55 -4.11
C VAL A 222 -37.10 -3.69 -5.12
N TRP A 223 -35.91 -4.10 -4.68
CA TRP A 223 -34.78 -4.30 -5.57
C TRP A 223 -33.99 -5.56 -5.23
N LYS A 224 -33.81 -6.43 -6.21
CA LYS A 224 -33.02 -7.66 -6.02
C LYS A 224 -31.53 -7.37 -6.17
N ILE A 225 -30.75 -7.81 -5.18
CA ILE A 225 -29.30 -7.70 -5.18
C ILE A 225 -28.67 -9.09 -5.14
N SER A 226 -27.66 -9.31 -5.98
CA SER A 226 -26.97 -10.61 -6.09
C SER A 226 -25.92 -10.76 -5.00
N MET A 227 -26.38 -10.88 -3.74
CA MET A 227 -25.54 -11.11 -2.56
C MET A 227 -26.15 -12.17 -1.67
N THR A 228 -25.32 -12.84 -0.88
CA THR A 228 -25.76 -13.67 0.23
C THR A 228 -26.45 -12.82 1.30
N LEU A 229 -27.21 -13.47 2.19
CA LEU A 229 -27.83 -12.82 3.35
C LEU A 229 -26.81 -12.04 4.19
N GLU A 230 -25.67 -12.68 4.48
CA GLU A 230 -24.58 -12.09 5.26
C GLU A 230 -23.91 -10.93 4.50
N GLY A 231 -23.68 -11.11 3.19
CA GLY A 231 -23.17 -10.06 2.31
C GLY A 231 -24.07 -8.83 2.28
N LEU A 232 -25.39 -9.01 2.14
CA LEU A 232 -26.37 -7.91 2.14
C LEU A 232 -26.41 -7.17 3.48
N ARG A 233 -26.35 -7.90 4.60
CA ARG A 233 -26.27 -7.28 5.93
C ARG A 233 -24.98 -6.46 6.08
N ALA A 234 -23.83 -7.04 5.73
CA ALA A 234 -22.56 -6.33 5.77
C ALA A 234 -22.53 -5.10 4.85
N PHE A 235 -23.18 -5.19 3.68
CA PHE A 235 -23.33 -4.08 2.74
C PHE A 235 -24.10 -2.91 3.36
N LEU A 236 -25.26 -3.18 3.96
CA LEU A 236 -26.05 -2.16 4.63
C LEU A 236 -25.31 -1.58 5.84
N ASN A 237 -24.67 -2.41 6.66
CA ASN A 237 -23.86 -1.93 7.78
C ASN A 237 -22.73 -0.97 7.33
N TYR A 238 -22.08 -1.29 6.20
CA TYR A 238 -21.07 -0.40 5.62
C TYR A 238 -21.69 0.92 5.13
N VAL A 239 -22.80 0.86 4.39
CA VAL A 239 -23.46 2.07 3.85
C VAL A 239 -23.94 3.01 4.97
N TYR A 240 -24.42 2.48 6.09
CA TYR A 240 -24.96 3.31 7.17
C TYR A 240 -23.90 3.81 8.14
N TYR A 241 -22.90 2.99 8.43
CA TYR A 241 -21.94 3.28 9.49
C TYR A 241 -20.52 2.74 9.26
N VAL A 242 -20.16 2.42 8.02
CA VAL A 242 -18.80 2.04 7.59
C VAL A 242 -18.23 0.87 8.41
N ASP A 243 -19.09 -0.11 8.70
CA ASP A 243 -18.67 -1.32 9.41
C ASP A 243 -17.83 -2.23 8.52
N MET A 244 -16.65 -2.60 9.02
CA MET A 244 -15.68 -3.45 8.35
C MET A 244 -15.44 -4.77 9.10
N GLU A 245 -16.14 -5.02 10.22
CA GLU A 245 -15.84 -6.15 11.08
C GLU A 245 -16.17 -7.50 10.43
N VAL A 246 -17.30 -7.59 9.73
CA VAL A 246 -17.69 -8.81 8.98
C VAL A 246 -16.72 -9.10 7.83
N PRO A 247 -16.45 -8.18 6.87
CA PRO A 247 -15.54 -8.49 5.76
C PRO A 247 -14.09 -8.75 6.19
N LYS A 248 -13.65 -8.23 7.34
CA LYS A 248 -12.33 -8.58 7.91
C LYS A 248 -12.27 -10.04 8.42
N LYS A 249 -13.40 -10.59 8.87
CA LYS A 249 -13.50 -11.95 9.40
C LYS A 249 -13.82 -12.97 8.31
N ASP A 250 -14.70 -12.63 7.37
CA ASP A 250 -15.02 -13.48 6.20
C ASP A 250 -14.69 -12.75 4.90
N LEU A 251 -13.61 -13.20 4.24
CA LEU A 251 -13.17 -12.62 2.97
C LEU A 251 -14.12 -12.92 1.80
N ARG A 252 -15.01 -13.91 1.90
CA ARG A 252 -16.03 -14.14 0.87
C ARG A 252 -16.99 -12.96 0.83
N VAL A 253 -17.41 -12.48 2.01
CA VAL A 253 -18.20 -11.26 2.15
C VAL A 253 -17.44 -10.06 1.60
N ALA A 254 -16.13 -9.93 1.88
CA ALA A 254 -15.32 -8.87 1.30
C ALA A 254 -15.30 -8.88 -0.25
N VAL A 255 -15.23 -10.06 -0.86
CA VAL A 255 -15.30 -10.20 -2.34
C VAL A 255 -16.69 -9.88 -2.87
N GLU A 256 -17.77 -10.26 -2.17
CA GLU A 256 -19.14 -9.86 -2.54
C GLU A 256 -19.31 -8.34 -2.49
N LEU A 257 -18.84 -7.71 -1.41
CA LEU A 257 -18.88 -6.26 -1.23
C LEU A 257 -18.06 -5.53 -2.29
N LEU A 258 -16.90 -6.07 -2.67
CA LEU A 258 -16.10 -5.53 -3.77
C LEU A 258 -16.87 -5.55 -5.10
N LYS A 259 -17.52 -6.68 -5.42
CA LYS A 259 -18.34 -6.83 -6.63
C LYS A 259 -19.50 -5.84 -6.68
N VAL A 260 -20.19 -5.67 -5.55
CA VAL A 260 -21.32 -4.74 -5.41
C VAL A 260 -20.88 -3.29 -5.45
N GLY A 261 -19.75 -2.97 -4.79
CA GLY A 261 -19.14 -1.64 -4.84
C GLY A 261 -18.82 -1.23 -6.28
N ASN A 262 -18.20 -2.12 -7.05
CA ASN A 262 -17.92 -1.88 -8.46
C ASN A 262 -19.21 -1.79 -9.30
N LYS A 263 -20.13 -2.77 -9.16
CA LYS A 263 -21.37 -2.84 -9.96
C LYS A 263 -22.27 -1.61 -9.80
N TYR A 264 -22.41 -1.10 -8.58
CA TYR A 264 -23.27 0.04 -8.27
C TYR A 264 -22.48 1.32 -8.03
N SER A 265 -21.21 1.40 -8.45
CA SER A 265 -20.40 2.63 -8.37
C SER A 265 -20.32 3.23 -6.96
N ILE A 266 -20.12 2.39 -5.94
CA ILE A 266 -19.89 2.80 -4.54
C ILE A 266 -18.38 2.83 -4.32
N VAL A 267 -17.76 3.92 -4.77
CA VAL A 267 -16.30 4.07 -4.84
C VAL A 267 -15.59 3.86 -3.48
N PRO A 268 -16.09 4.40 -2.34
CA PRO A 268 -15.46 4.14 -1.04
C PRO A 268 -15.46 2.65 -0.67
N LEU A 269 -16.59 1.96 -0.86
CA LEU A 269 -16.71 0.53 -0.58
C LEU A 269 -15.77 -0.29 -1.46
N GLU A 270 -15.75 -0.01 -2.76
CA GLU A 270 -14.86 -0.67 -3.72
C GLU A 270 -13.38 -0.50 -3.31
N LYS A 271 -12.98 0.73 -2.97
CA LYS A 271 -11.62 1.06 -2.53
C LYS A 271 -11.26 0.32 -1.24
N ASP A 272 -12.12 0.36 -0.23
CA ASP A 272 -11.86 -0.25 1.08
C ASP A 272 -11.77 -1.77 0.99
N MET A 273 -12.67 -2.41 0.23
CA MET A 273 -12.62 -3.86 0.01
C MET A 273 -11.38 -4.26 -0.79
N LYS A 274 -11.00 -3.47 -1.80
CA LYS A 274 -9.78 -3.70 -2.57
C LYS A 274 -8.53 -3.63 -1.70
N ASN A 275 -8.43 -2.62 -0.84
CA ASN A 275 -7.32 -2.47 0.09
C ASN A 275 -7.27 -3.63 1.10
N LEU A 276 -8.41 -3.96 1.71
CA LEU A 276 -8.53 -5.09 2.64
C LEU A 276 -8.03 -6.39 2.01
N LEU A 277 -8.51 -6.70 0.79
CA LEU A 277 -8.13 -7.92 0.08
C LEU A 277 -6.66 -7.92 -0.38
N LEU A 278 -6.05 -6.75 -0.61
CA LEU A 278 -4.62 -6.60 -0.93
C LEU A 278 -3.71 -6.70 0.30
N GLU A 279 -4.15 -6.19 1.44
CA GLU A 279 -3.39 -6.18 2.70
C GLU A 279 -3.44 -7.52 3.43
N PHE A 280 -4.53 -8.29 3.27
CA PHE A 280 -4.70 -9.56 3.96
C PHE A 280 -3.58 -10.56 3.63
N GLN A 281 -3.08 -11.31 4.59
CA GLN A 281 -1.98 -12.25 4.33
C GLN A 281 -2.44 -13.37 3.38
N THR A 282 -1.64 -13.64 2.33
CA THR A 282 -1.99 -14.65 1.32
C THR A 282 -2.18 -16.05 1.93
N SER A 283 -1.48 -16.39 3.01
CA SER A 283 -1.61 -17.67 3.70
C SER A 283 -2.94 -17.86 4.45
N ALA A 284 -3.63 -16.76 4.78
CA ALA A 284 -4.88 -16.79 5.53
C ALA A 284 -6.13 -16.74 4.64
N MET A 285 -5.96 -16.56 3.33
CA MET A 285 -7.05 -16.57 2.35
C MET A 285 -7.27 -18.00 1.83
N SER A 286 -8.53 -18.43 1.75
CA SER A 286 -8.87 -19.76 1.23
C SER A 286 -8.74 -19.82 -0.29
N VAL A 287 -8.65 -21.03 -0.84
CA VAL A 287 -8.54 -21.24 -2.29
C VAL A 287 -9.82 -20.79 -3.01
N GLU A 288 -10.98 -21.03 -2.40
CA GLU A 288 -12.29 -20.61 -2.90
C GLU A 288 -12.38 -19.08 -3.00
N VAL A 289 -11.92 -18.35 -1.97
CA VAL A 289 -11.85 -16.88 -1.99
C VAL A 289 -10.91 -16.41 -3.09
N ALA A 290 -9.75 -17.04 -3.25
CA ALA A 290 -8.81 -16.70 -4.30
C ALA A 290 -9.41 -16.91 -5.70
N LEU A 291 -10.15 -17.99 -5.91
CA LEU A 291 -10.84 -18.27 -7.17
C LEU A 291 -11.93 -17.23 -7.45
N LEU A 292 -12.77 -16.93 -6.46
CA LEU A 292 -13.81 -15.88 -6.58
C LEU A 292 -13.21 -14.51 -6.92
N LEU A 293 -12.08 -14.18 -6.29
CA LEU A 293 -11.35 -12.94 -6.53
C LEU A 293 -10.72 -12.90 -7.93
N PHE A 294 -10.13 -14.01 -8.39
CA PHE A 294 -9.59 -14.14 -9.74
C PHE A 294 -10.67 -13.95 -10.81
N CYS A 295 -11.81 -14.66 -10.68
CA CYS A 295 -12.94 -14.57 -11.58
C CYS A 295 -13.44 -13.13 -11.74
N PHE A 296 -13.48 -12.37 -10.64
CA PHE A 296 -13.87 -10.97 -10.65
C PHE A 296 -12.78 -10.08 -11.25
N ALA A 297 -11.55 -10.16 -10.75
CA ALA A 297 -10.44 -9.29 -11.14
C ALA A 297 -10.04 -9.45 -12.61
N ARG A 298 -10.28 -10.61 -13.23
CA ARG A 298 -10.09 -10.84 -14.67
C ARG A 298 -10.99 -9.96 -15.54
N LYS A 299 -12.23 -9.71 -15.08
CA LYS A 299 -13.28 -9.04 -15.87
C LYS A 299 -13.23 -7.51 -15.74
N VAL A 300 -12.53 -6.99 -14.73
CA VAL A 300 -12.56 -5.57 -14.38
C VAL A 300 -11.16 -4.96 -14.52
N LYS A 301 -11.03 -3.88 -15.30
CA LYS A 301 -9.75 -3.18 -15.49
C LYS A 301 -9.27 -2.55 -14.18
N GLY A 302 -7.95 -2.53 -13.96
CA GLY A 302 -7.33 -1.94 -12.77
C GLY A 302 -7.32 -2.84 -11.53
N TYR A 303 -7.64 -4.13 -11.70
CA TYR A 303 -7.65 -5.16 -10.66
C TYR A 303 -6.46 -6.13 -10.76
N ASP A 304 -5.43 -5.78 -11.54
CA ASP A 304 -4.29 -6.64 -11.85
C ASP A 304 -3.56 -7.15 -10.60
N LEU A 305 -3.39 -6.31 -9.58
CA LEU A 305 -2.76 -6.71 -8.32
C LEU A 305 -3.55 -7.78 -7.57
N LEU A 306 -4.89 -7.68 -7.56
CA LEU A 306 -5.76 -8.68 -6.95
C LEU A 306 -5.75 -9.98 -7.77
N LYS A 307 -5.78 -9.87 -9.12
CA LYS A 307 -5.63 -11.01 -10.03
C LYS A 307 -4.32 -11.77 -9.77
N MET A 308 -3.20 -11.05 -9.74
CA MET A 308 -1.87 -11.65 -9.50
C MET A 308 -1.76 -12.27 -8.11
N LYS A 309 -2.34 -11.64 -7.09
CA LYS A 309 -2.39 -12.19 -5.73
C LYS A 309 -3.18 -13.49 -5.66
N ALA A 310 -4.35 -13.54 -6.30
CA ALA A 310 -5.16 -14.74 -6.39
C ALA A 310 -4.42 -15.88 -7.10
N ILE A 311 -3.79 -15.61 -8.25
CA ILE A 311 -2.97 -16.58 -8.99
C ILE A 311 -1.86 -17.15 -8.09
N LYS A 312 -1.13 -16.27 -7.39
CA LYS A 312 -0.03 -16.68 -6.50
C LYS A 312 -0.52 -17.63 -5.40
N LEU A 313 -1.67 -17.34 -4.81
CA LEU A 313 -2.27 -18.17 -3.77
C LEU A 313 -2.68 -19.54 -4.30
N MET A 314 -3.37 -19.57 -5.45
CA MET A 314 -3.80 -20.81 -6.10
C MET A 314 -2.59 -21.67 -6.48
N LYS A 315 -1.51 -21.08 -7.02
CA LYS A 315 -0.26 -21.79 -7.32
C LYS A 315 0.40 -22.41 -6.09
N TRP A 316 0.30 -21.75 -4.93
CA TRP A 316 0.81 -22.32 -3.67
C TRP A 316 -0.04 -23.45 -3.10
N ASN A 317 -1.29 -23.56 -3.53
CA ASN A 317 -2.25 -24.55 -3.02
C ASN A 317 -2.86 -25.40 -4.15
N LEU A 318 -2.06 -25.76 -5.16
CA LEU A 318 -2.52 -26.49 -6.35
C LEU A 318 -3.33 -27.75 -6.02
N THR A 319 -2.89 -28.54 -5.04
CA THR A 319 -3.59 -29.77 -4.62
C THR A 319 -5.01 -29.48 -4.16
N LYS A 320 -5.18 -28.43 -3.34
CA LYS A 320 -6.48 -28.00 -2.84
C LYS A 320 -7.38 -27.44 -3.94
N VAL A 321 -6.80 -26.80 -4.97
CA VAL A 321 -7.58 -26.34 -6.14
C VAL A 321 -8.22 -27.53 -6.84
N SER A 322 -7.48 -28.61 -7.06
CA SER A 322 -7.99 -29.83 -7.70
C SER A 322 -9.02 -30.58 -6.85
N GLU A 323 -9.02 -30.40 -5.53
CA GLU A 323 -9.93 -31.04 -4.59
C GLU A 323 -11.28 -30.31 -4.44
N LEU A 324 -11.45 -29.11 -5.01
CA LEU A 324 -12.70 -28.36 -4.92
C LEU A 324 -13.82 -29.07 -5.67
N LYS A 325 -14.72 -29.70 -4.91
CA LYS A 325 -15.88 -30.45 -5.44
C LYS A 325 -16.84 -29.61 -6.27
N ASP A 326 -16.88 -28.29 -6.03
CA ASP A 326 -17.81 -27.36 -6.68
C ASP A 326 -17.10 -26.30 -7.53
N LEU A 327 -15.98 -26.67 -8.16
CA LEU A 327 -15.23 -25.74 -8.99
C LEU A 327 -16.08 -25.23 -10.18
N GLN A 328 -16.91 -26.10 -10.77
CA GLN A 328 -17.86 -25.71 -11.81
C GLN A 328 -18.94 -24.73 -11.31
N GLY A 329 -19.46 -24.89 -10.08
CA GLY A 329 -20.40 -23.93 -9.50
C GLY A 329 -19.77 -22.55 -9.30
N ILE A 330 -18.50 -22.50 -8.88
CA ILE A 330 -17.77 -21.24 -8.66
C ILE A 330 -17.40 -20.55 -9.98
N LEU A 331 -16.96 -21.32 -10.98
CA LEU A 331 -16.63 -20.78 -12.30
C LEU A 331 -17.88 -20.39 -13.09
N GLY A 332 -19.01 -21.06 -12.82
CA GLY A 332 -20.19 -21.01 -13.67
C GLY A 332 -19.87 -21.45 -15.10
N ASN A 333 -20.63 -20.95 -16.07
CA ASN A 333 -20.43 -21.24 -17.50
C ASN A 333 -19.33 -20.37 -18.16
N ASP A 334 -18.35 -19.90 -17.38
CA ASP A 334 -17.31 -18.98 -17.86
C ASP A 334 -16.13 -19.74 -18.47
N SER A 335 -16.31 -20.20 -19.71
CA SER A 335 -15.32 -20.98 -20.45
C SER A 335 -13.97 -20.28 -20.62
N ASP A 336 -13.94 -18.95 -20.67
CA ASP A 336 -12.71 -18.19 -20.76
C ASP A 336 -11.90 -18.25 -19.46
N THR A 337 -12.58 -18.23 -18.30
CA THR A 337 -11.90 -18.40 -17.01
C THR A 337 -11.30 -19.81 -16.89
N VAL A 338 -12.03 -20.84 -17.33
CA VAL A 338 -11.53 -22.23 -17.35
C VAL A 338 -10.25 -22.32 -18.19
N LYS A 339 -10.29 -21.84 -19.44
CA LYS A 339 -9.13 -21.85 -20.34
C LYS A 339 -7.94 -21.10 -19.77
N GLU A 340 -8.16 -19.95 -19.15
CA GLU A 340 -7.06 -19.19 -18.53
C GLU A 340 -6.45 -19.95 -17.34
N LEU A 341 -7.26 -20.63 -16.53
CA LEU A 341 -6.76 -21.48 -15.44
C LEU A 341 -5.99 -22.70 -15.96
N GLU A 342 -6.45 -23.34 -17.04
CA GLU A 342 -5.75 -24.43 -17.73
C GLU A 342 -4.39 -23.98 -18.26
N LEU A 343 -4.35 -22.84 -18.97
CA LEU A 343 -3.10 -22.25 -19.47
C LEU A 343 -2.11 -21.90 -18.35
N MET A 344 -2.62 -21.59 -17.15
CA MET A 344 -1.79 -21.33 -15.96
C MET A 344 -1.34 -22.60 -15.23
N GLY A 345 -1.79 -23.78 -15.66
CA GLY A 345 -1.56 -25.06 -14.98
C GLY A 345 -2.25 -25.16 -13.62
N LEU A 346 -3.32 -24.38 -13.41
CA LEU A 346 -4.11 -24.35 -12.18
C LEU A 346 -5.32 -25.29 -12.24
N TYR A 347 -5.72 -25.70 -13.45
CA TYR A 347 -6.85 -26.58 -13.72
C TYR A 347 -6.43 -27.60 -14.79
N LYS A 348 -6.90 -28.84 -14.68
CA LYS A 348 -6.59 -29.95 -15.59
C LYS A 348 -7.84 -30.55 -16.17
#